data_AF-A0A397FCF0-F1
#
_entry.id   AF-A0A397FCF0-F1
#
_cell.length_a   1.000
_cell.length_b   1.000
_cell.length_c   1.000
_cell.angle_alpha   90.00
_cell.angle_beta   90.00
_cell.angle_gamma   90.00
#
_symmetry.space_group_name_H-M   'P 1'
#
loop_
_entity.id
_entity.type
_entity.pdbx_description
1 polymer ?
#
loop_
_entity_poly.entity_id
_entity_poly.type
_entity_poly.pdbx_seq_one_letter_code
_entity_poly.pdbx_strand_id
1 'polypeptide(L)'
;MYAFHWFPRGAELKSLSDACNRLWALDENRLNPNEHYQINLQRGKSPYQTGDVAPDNLFTYVNPEAFNKKTFKLFTALLDNYERGTGVAENVSREELKENELFIDAIAETKVIKYAHAWLEKNGKFHGDIRAFKRKLHDIWFGLYRREVANDSSGFEHVFIGEVKEGKVSGFHNWIQMYLEEKAGRLDYLGYIKPKQRGRSTLDPDEYEQLVTIQFAWENETKPVSTR
;
A
#
# COMPACT_ATOMS: atom_id res chain seq x y z
N MET A 1 3.39 29.73 19.87
CA MET A 1 2.00 29.36 19.51
C MET A 1 2.09 28.57 18.20
N TYR A 2 2.19 27.24 18.26
CA TYR A 2 2.38 26.41 17.06
C TYR A 2 1.03 26.23 16.36
N ALA A 3 0.85 26.86 15.21
CA ALA A 3 -0.36 26.72 14.41
C ALA A 3 -0.58 25.23 14.07
N PHE A 4 -1.80 24.75 14.25
CA PHE A 4 -2.24 23.38 13.92
C PHE A 4 -2.22 23.14 12.41
N HIS A 5 -1.03 23.12 11.80
CA HIS A 5 -0.89 23.10 10.35
C HIS A 5 -1.40 21.79 9.74
N TRP A 6 -1.59 20.73 10.51
CA TRP A 6 -2.12 19.45 10.03
C TRP A 6 -3.63 19.26 10.28
N PHE A 7 -4.37 20.24 10.79
CA PHE A 7 -5.79 20.03 11.09
C PHE A 7 -6.70 20.17 9.85
N PRO A 8 -7.79 19.38 9.72
CA PRO A 8 -8.73 19.49 8.62
C PRO A 8 -9.40 20.86 8.51
N ARG A 9 -9.47 21.38 7.28
CA ARG A 9 -10.14 22.64 6.91
C ARG A 9 -11.55 22.39 6.40
N GLY A 10 -12.37 23.43 6.37
CA GLY A 10 -13.79 23.32 6.01
C GLY A 10 -14.09 22.69 4.65
N ALA A 11 -13.26 22.96 3.62
CA ALA A 11 -13.39 22.31 2.31
C ALA A 11 -13.07 20.81 2.39
N GLU A 12 -12.00 20.47 3.09
CA GLU A 12 -11.53 19.09 3.22
C GLU A 12 -12.51 18.22 4.02
N LEU A 13 -13.25 18.80 4.97
CA LEU A 13 -14.33 18.09 5.68
C LEU A 13 -15.51 17.75 4.77
N LYS A 14 -15.73 18.48 3.68
CA LYS A 14 -16.88 18.31 2.78
C LYS A 14 -16.54 17.52 1.50
N SER A 15 -15.26 17.26 1.25
CA SER A 15 -14.77 16.69 0.00
C SER A 15 -13.67 15.68 0.29
N LEU A 16 -13.95 14.40 -0.02
CA LEU A 16 -12.96 13.34 0.14
C LEU A 16 -11.74 13.58 -0.75
N SER A 17 -11.95 14.13 -1.96
CA SER A 17 -10.84 14.49 -2.87
C SER A 17 -9.91 15.53 -2.24
N ASP A 18 -10.47 16.58 -1.64
CA ASP A 18 -9.68 17.61 -0.95
C ASP A 18 -8.98 17.06 0.30
N ALA A 19 -9.63 16.17 1.04
CA ALA A 19 -9.01 15.46 2.15
C ALA A 19 -7.85 14.56 1.70
N CYS A 20 -7.99 13.84 0.59
CA CYS A 20 -6.93 13.02 0.00
C CYS A 20 -5.75 13.88 -0.48
N ASN A 21 -6.02 15.00 -1.17
CA ASN A 21 -4.98 15.98 -1.54
C ASN A 21 -4.26 16.53 -0.31
N ARG A 22 -4.99 16.71 0.80
CA ARG A 22 -4.37 17.15 2.05
C ARG A 22 -3.50 16.08 2.68
N LEU A 23 -3.97 14.84 2.75
CA LEU A 23 -3.17 13.69 3.21
C LEU A 23 -1.89 13.56 2.38
N TRP A 24 -2.00 13.69 1.06
CA TRP A 24 -0.85 13.73 0.15
C TRP A 24 0.14 14.84 0.52
N ALA A 25 -0.32 16.07 0.74
CA ALA A 25 0.56 17.17 1.12
C ALA A 25 1.20 16.99 2.52
N LEU A 26 0.60 16.18 3.40
CA LEU A 26 1.09 15.93 4.76
C LEU A 26 2.02 14.71 4.87
N ASP A 27 2.16 13.93 3.80
CA ASP A 27 3.03 12.76 3.80
C ASP A 27 4.50 13.15 3.58
N GLU A 28 5.18 13.36 4.71
CA GLU A 28 6.61 13.68 4.78
C GLU A 28 7.50 12.45 4.57
N ASN A 29 6.92 11.24 4.59
CA ASN A 29 7.67 10.01 4.41
C ASN A 29 7.66 9.52 2.96
N ARG A 30 6.76 10.05 2.11
CA ARG A 30 6.68 9.74 0.68
C ARG A 30 8.05 9.83 0.01
N LEU A 31 8.33 8.88 -0.87
CA LEU A 31 9.49 8.91 -1.73
C LEU A 31 9.18 9.67 -3.02
N ASN A 32 10.16 10.42 -3.51
CA ASN A 32 10.02 11.18 -4.75
C ASN A 32 10.74 10.45 -5.91
N PRO A 33 10.11 10.35 -7.09
CA PRO A 33 10.78 9.84 -8.29
C PRO A 33 12.05 10.64 -8.58
N ASN A 34 13.07 9.98 -9.13
CA ASN A 34 14.38 10.55 -9.49
C ASN A 34 15.25 11.06 -8.34
N GLU A 35 14.72 11.15 -7.12
CA GLU A 35 15.50 11.45 -5.91
C GLU A 35 15.66 10.20 -5.05
N HIS A 36 14.56 9.50 -4.80
CA HIS A 36 14.51 8.39 -3.87
C HIS A 36 14.32 7.04 -4.56
N TYR A 37 13.75 7.01 -5.77
CA TYR A 37 13.59 5.79 -6.56
C TYR A 37 13.53 6.10 -8.06
N GLN A 38 13.78 5.09 -8.86
CA GLN A 38 13.64 5.10 -10.32
C GLN A 38 12.92 3.82 -10.75
N ILE A 39 12.03 3.98 -11.73
CA ILE A 39 11.31 2.87 -12.35
C ILE A 39 11.56 2.85 -13.85
N ASN A 40 11.47 1.68 -14.47
CA ASN A 40 11.49 1.45 -15.90
C ASN A 40 10.12 0.93 -16.33
N LEU A 41 9.26 1.82 -16.83
CA LEU A 41 7.88 1.46 -17.23
C LEU A 41 7.82 0.58 -18.49
N GLN A 42 8.89 0.58 -19.29
CA GLN A 42 8.98 -0.22 -20.51
C GLN A 42 7.78 0.04 -21.43
N ARG A 43 7.12 -1.01 -21.94
CA ARG A 43 5.99 -0.86 -22.85
C ARG A 43 4.66 -1.07 -22.15
N GLY A 44 3.68 -0.27 -22.56
CA GLY A 44 2.30 -0.43 -22.14
C GLY A 44 1.53 -1.38 -23.03
N LYS A 45 0.56 -2.07 -22.43
CA LYS A 45 -0.38 -2.96 -23.12
C LYS A 45 -1.82 -2.63 -22.81
N SER A 46 -2.73 -3.14 -23.65
CA SER A 46 -4.17 -3.03 -23.38
C SER A 46 -4.57 -3.99 -22.25
N PRO A 47 -5.69 -3.74 -21.52
CA PRO A 47 -6.13 -4.63 -20.44
C PRO A 47 -6.41 -6.08 -20.84
N TYR A 48 -6.64 -6.34 -22.13
CA TYR A 48 -6.96 -7.68 -22.66
C TYR A 48 -5.76 -8.33 -23.36
N GLN A 49 -4.66 -7.60 -23.52
CA GLN A 49 -3.46 -8.12 -24.15
C GLN A 49 -2.73 -9.01 -23.15
N THR A 50 -2.50 -10.25 -23.54
CA THR A 50 -1.69 -11.21 -22.78
C THR A 50 -0.22 -11.11 -23.16
N GLY A 51 0.62 -11.75 -22.35
CA GLY A 51 2.06 -11.81 -22.57
C GLY A 51 2.82 -10.69 -21.89
N ASP A 52 4.13 -10.91 -21.80
CA ASP A 52 5.10 -9.98 -21.28
C ASP A 52 5.50 -8.96 -22.36
N VAL A 53 5.43 -7.69 -22.00
CA VAL A 53 5.89 -6.55 -22.81
C VAL A 53 6.93 -5.71 -22.08
N ALA A 54 7.39 -6.19 -20.94
CA ALA A 54 8.30 -5.53 -20.03
C ALA A 54 9.31 -6.55 -19.46
N PRO A 55 10.24 -7.06 -20.30
CA PRO A 55 11.17 -8.12 -19.91
C PRO A 55 12.19 -7.76 -18.82
N ASP A 56 12.31 -6.48 -18.46
CA ASP A 56 13.17 -6.01 -17.38
C ASP A 56 12.39 -5.75 -16.09
N ASN A 57 13.08 -5.57 -14.97
CA ASN A 57 12.45 -5.18 -13.71
C ASN A 57 11.81 -3.78 -13.80
N LEU A 58 10.69 -3.60 -13.09
CA LEU A 58 10.05 -2.29 -12.91
C LEU A 58 10.94 -1.35 -12.08
N PHE A 59 11.48 -1.80 -10.95
CA PHE A 59 12.30 -0.97 -10.08
C PHE A 59 13.77 -1.08 -10.47
N THR A 60 14.31 -0.02 -11.08
CA THR A 60 15.75 0.05 -11.40
C THR A 60 16.57 0.52 -10.21
N TYR A 61 15.98 1.33 -9.33
CA TYR A 61 16.62 1.82 -8.12
C TYR A 61 15.59 2.21 -7.06
N VAL A 62 15.88 1.87 -5.79
CA VAL A 62 15.22 2.45 -4.62
C VAL A 62 16.31 2.75 -3.60
N ASN A 63 16.36 3.98 -3.10
CA ASN A 63 17.34 4.41 -2.11
C ASN A 63 17.20 3.54 -0.85
N PRO A 64 18.22 2.73 -0.48
CA PRO A 64 18.17 1.89 0.71
C PRO A 64 17.94 2.68 2.01
N GLU A 65 18.37 3.95 2.06
CA GLU A 65 18.16 4.81 3.23
C GLU A 65 16.69 5.12 3.50
N ALA A 66 15.81 4.99 2.49
CA ALA A 66 14.37 5.11 2.69
C ALA A 66 13.85 4.09 3.73
N PHE A 67 14.43 2.89 3.76
CA PHE A 67 14.08 1.83 4.70
C PHE A 67 14.63 2.05 6.11
N ASN A 68 15.47 3.06 6.32
CA ASN A 68 15.87 3.50 7.65
C ASN A 68 14.81 4.40 8.31
N LYS A 69 13.85 4.94 7.54
CA LYS A 69 12.73 5.70 8.11
C LYS A 69 11.92 4.78 9.04
N LYS A 70 11.60 5.25 10.25
CA LYS A 70 10.94 4.46 11.31
C LYS A 70 9.70 3.71 10.80
N THR A 71 8.84 4.38 10.04
CA THR A 71 7.60 3.77 9.51
C THR A 71 7.85 2.73 8.43
N PHE A 72 8.84 2.93 7.55
CA PHE A 72 9.21 1.97 6.51
C PHE A 72 9.86 0.72 7.12
N LYS A 73 10.77 0.92 8.08
CA LYS A 73 11.42 -0.18 8.80
C LYS A 73 10.41 -1.07 9.52
N LEU A 74 9.46 -0.47 10.23
CA LEU A 74 8.43 -1.22 10.94
C LEU A 74 7.44 -1.87 9.98
N PHE A 75 7.10 -1.20 8.87
CA PHE A 75 6.25 -1.79 7.85
C PHE A 75 6.89 -3.00 7.16
N THR A 76 8.19 -2.92 6.82
CA THR A 76 8.92 -4.04 6.20
C THR A 76 9.07 -5.24 7.13
N ALA A 77 9.29 -5.02 8.43
CA ALA A 77 9.27 -6.11 9.42
C ALA A 77 7.93 -6.86 9.42
N LEU A 78 6.80 -6.15 9.25
CA LEU A 78 5.50 -6.79 9.14
C LEU A 78 5.38 -7.65 7.88
N LEU A 79 5.97 -7.27 6.75
CA LEU A 79 5.90 -8.06 5.50
C LEU A 79 6.64 -9.40 5.64
N ASP A 80 7.83 -9.37 6.25
CA ASP A 80 8.72 -10.55 6.40
C ASP A 80 8.08 -11.68 7.22
N ASN A 81 7.14 -11.38 8.12
CA ASN A 81 6.47 -12.38 8.95
C ASN A 81 5.56 -13.31 8.13
N TYR A 82 4.93 -12.78 7.09
CA TYR A 82 3.91 -13.50 6.32
C TYR A 82 4.45 -14.23 5.09
N GLU A 83 5.72 -14.01 4.70
CA GLU A 83 6.38 -14.83 3.67
C GLU A 83 6.49 -16.33 4.08
N ARG A 84 6.21 -16.68 5.34
CA ARG A 84 6.52 -18.00 5.92
C ARG A 84 5.39 -19.03 5.90
N GLY A 85 4.21 -18.73 5.38
CA GLY A 85 3.23 -19.78 5.07
C GLY A 85 1.78 -19.32 5.04
N THR A 86 1.19 -19.29 3.85
CA THR A 86 -0.27 -19.21 3.68
C THR A 86 -0.92 -20.58 3.91
N GLY A 87 -2.08 -20.61 4.57
CA GLY A 87 -2.93 -21.81 4.69
C GLY A 87 -2.70 -22.70 5.92
N VAL A 88 -1.97 -22.23 6.93
CA VAL A 88 -1.91 -22.85 8.26
C VAL A 88 -2.48 -21.86 9.26
N ALA A 89 -3.34 -22.32 10.19
CA ALA A 89 -3.90 -21.47 11.24
C ALA A 89 -2.80 -20.64 11.90
N GLU A 90 -2.83 -19.32 11.69
CA GLU A 90 -1.78 -18.42 12.15
C GLU A 90 -1.75 -18.41 13.68
N ASN A 91 -0.68 -18.98 14.25
CA ASN A 91 -0.40 -18.79 15.66
C ASN A 91 0.41 -17.50 15.81
N VAL A 92 -0.29 -16.37 15.90
CA VAL A 92 0.35 -15.05 16.04
C VAL A 92 1.24 -15.06 17.29
N SER A 93 2.53 -14.95 17.05
CA SER A 93 3.58 -14.91 18.06
C SER A 93 3.52 -13.62 18.88
N ARG A 94 4.18 -13.61 20.04
CA ARG A 94 4.28 -12.39 20.85
C ARG A 94 5.08 -11.31 20.15
N GLU A 95 6.03 -11.73 19.32
CA GLU A 95 6.87 -10.90 18.48
C GLU A 95 6.04 -10.20 17.40
N GLU A 96 5.19 -10.92 16.66
CA GLU A 96 4.28 -10.34 15.66
C GLU A 96 3.28 -9.36 16.28
N LEU A 97 2.69 -9.71 17.42
CA LEU A 97 1.83 -8.77 18.16
C LEU A 97 2.60 -7.49 18.53
N LYS A 98 3.88 -7.63 18.90
CA LYS A 98 4.69 -6.48 19.28
C LYS A 98 5.02 -5.60 18.08
N GLU A 99 5.29 -6.19 16.93
CA GLU A 99 5.56 -5.46 15.69
C GLU A 99 4.31 -4.71 15.20
N ASN A 100 3.12 -5.31 15.30
CA ASN A 100 1.84 -4.66 15.02
C ASN A 100 1.66 -3.41 15.89
N GLU A 101 1.87 -3.52 17.20
CA GLU A 101 1.82 -2.38 18.12
C GLU A 101 2.82 -1.29 17.74
N LEU A 102 4.08 -1.65 17.51
CA LEU A 102 5.14 -0.70 17.18
C LEU A 102 4.83 0.05 15.89
N PHE A 103 4.31 -0.64 14.87
CA PHE A 103 3.90 -0.02 13.61
C PHE A 103 2.74 0.97 13.80
N ILE A 104 1.68 0.56 14.51
CA ILE A 104 0.54 1.45 14.82
C ILE A 104 0.99 2.69 15.59
N ASP A 105 1.87 2.51 16.57
CA ASP A 105 2.45 3.60 17.36
C ASP A 105 3.23 4.57 16.47
N ALA A 106 4.07 4.05 15.57
CA ALA A 106 4.87 4.86 14.67
C ALA A 106 4.02 5.66 13.68
N ILE A 107 3.02 5.04 13.05
CA ILE A 107 2.17 5.77 12.10
C ILE A 107 1.29 6.81 12.80
N ALA A 108 0.84 6.56 14.04
CA ALA A 108 0.04 7.50 14.82
C ALA A 108 0.79 8.80 15.18
N GLU A 109 2.12 8.78 15.15
CA GLU A 109 2.94 9.97 15.33
C GLU A 109 2.97 10.88 14.09
N THR A 110 2.65 10.35 12.91
CA THR A 110 2.70 11.09 11.64
C THR A 110 1.58 12.12 11.50
N LYS A 111 1.83 13.17 10.70
CA LYS A 111 0.79 14.17 10.37
C LYS A 111 -0.38 13.55 9.62
N VAL A 112 -0.13 12.53 8.80
CA VAL A 112 -1.13 11.80 8.00
C VAL A 112 -2.18 11.14 8.90
N ILE A 113 -1.75 10.33 9.88
CA ILE A 113 -2.69 9.64 10.78
C ILE A 113 -3.36 10.61 11.76
N LYS A 114 -2.65 11.62 12.25
CA LYS A 114 -3.24 12.68 13.08
C LYS A 114 -4.34 13.45 12.33
N TYR A 115 -4.10 13.78 11.05
CA TYR A 115 -5.10 14.39 10.18
C TYR A 115 -6.30 13.45 9.99
N ALA A 116 -6.05 12.17 9.66
CA ALA A 116 -7.13 11.20 9.42
C ALA A 116 -8.02 11.03 10.66
N HIS A 117 -7.43 10.90 11.85
CA HIS A 117 -8.15 10.86 13.12
C HIS A 117 -9.04 12.10 13.30
N ALA A 118 -8.46 13.30 13.17
CA ALA A 118 -9.20 14.55 13.30
C ALA A 118 -10.32 14.70 12.25
N TRP A 119 -10.08 14.26 11.00
CA TRP A 119 -11.07 14.31 9.92
C TRP A 119 -12.24 13.38 10.21
N LEU A 120 -11.99 12.19 10.73
CA LEU A 120 -13.02 11.23 11.13
C LEU A 120 -13.85 11.74 12.32
N GLU A 121 -13.21 12.33 13.33
CA GLU A 121 -13.92 12.94 14.46
C GLU A 121 -14.81 14.09 14.02
N LYS A 122 -14.29 15.01 13.20
CA LYS A 122 -15.06 16.16 12.72
C LYS A 122 -16.21 15.80 11.78
N ASN A 123 -16.13 14.67 11.11
CA ASN A 123 -17.22 14.11 10.30
C ASN A 123 -18.15 13.16 11.08
N GLY A 124 -17.97 13.03 12.40
CA GLY A 124 -18.80 12.15 13.24
C GLY A 124 -18.66 10.66 12.90
N LYS A 125 -17.56 10.27 12.24
CA LYS A 125 -17.27 8.87 11.84
C LYS A 125 -16.50 8.11 12.90
N PHE A 126 -15.87 8.81 13.84
CA PHE A 126 -15.16 8.25 14.98
C PHE A 126 -15.34 9.17 16.19
N HIS A 127 -15.32 8.60 17.39
CA HIS A 127 -15.32 9.35 18.64
C HIS A 127 -14.28 8.73 19.58
N GLY A 128 -13.37 9.55 20.11
CA GLY A 128 -12.40 9.10 21.10
C GLY A 128 -11.00 9.64 20.84
N ASP A 129 -10.15 9.53 21.87
CA ASP A 129 -8.78 10.01 21.81
C ASP A 129 -7.90 9.16 20.87
N ILE A 130 -6.66 9.61 20.66
CA ILE A 130 -5.69 8.89 19.82
C ILE A 130 -5.42 7.47 20.31
N ARG A 131 -5.57 7.18 21.61
CA ARG A 131 -5.40 5.83 22.16
C ARG A 131 -6.54 4.93 21.71
N ALA A 132 -7.78 5.42 21.73
CA ALA A 132 -8.92 4.72 21.17
C ALA A 132 -8.78 4.52 19.66
N PHE A 133 -8.27 5.53 18.95
CA PHE A 133 -8.05 5.44 17.51
C PHE A 133 -7.00 4.39 17.14
N LYS A 134 -5.88 4.32 17.88
CA LYS A 134 -4.86 3.26 17.71
C LYS A 134 -5.44 1.86 17.90
N ARG A 135 -6.25 1.64 18.95
CA ARG A 135 -6.96 0.37 19.14
C ARG A 135 -7.86 0.05 17.95
N LYS A 136 -8.61 1.04 17.46
CA LYS A 136 -9.48 0.86 16.29
C LYS A 136 -8.70 0.52 15.01
N LEU A 137 -7.55 1.17 14.79
CA LEU A 137 -6.67 0.84 13.67
C LEU A 137 -6.14 -0.59 13.79
N HIS A 138 -5.71 -0.99 14.99
CA HIS A 138 -5.27 -2.36 15.24
C HIS A 138 -6.38 -3.36 14.93
N ASP A 139 -7.60 -3.15 15.42
CA ASP A 139 -8.73 -4.04 15.19
C ASP A 139 -9.11 -4.15 13.70
N ILE A 140 -9.01 -3.06 12.93
CA ILE A 140 -9.33 -3.06 11.49
C ILE A 140 -8.28 -3.83 10.69
N TRP A 141 -6.99 -3.62 11.00
CA TRP A 141 -5.90 -4.10 10.16
C TRP A 141 -5.35 -5.45 10.60
N PHE A 142 -5.22 -5.67 11.90
CA PHE A 142 -4.61 -6.86 12.50
C PHE A 142 -5.63 -7.73 13.27
N GLY A 143 -6.88 -7.26 13.38
CA GLY A 143 -7.96 -8.10 13.89
C GLY A 143 -8.22 -9.25 12.92
N LEU A 144 -8.00 -10.48 13.39
CA LEU A 144 -8.31 -11.69 12.61
C LEU A 144 -9.82 -11.79 12.40
N TYR A 145 -10.23 -12.02 11.15
CA TYR A 145 -11.62 -12.35 10.82
C TYR A 145 -11.68 -13.64 10.01
N ARG A 146 -12.83 -14.30 10.09
CA ARG A 146 -13.06 -15.60 9.45
C ARG A 146 -13.37 -15.41 7.96
N ARG A 147 -12.53 -15.94 7.06
CA ARG A 147 -12.79 -15.97 5.61
C ARG A 147 -13.14 -17.38 5.09
N GLU A 148 -12.39 -18.41 5.47
CA GLU A 148 -12.67 -19.81 5.10
C GLU A 148 -12.64 -20.73 6.33
N VAL A 149 -11.59 -20.62 7.13
CA VAL A 149 -11.50 -21.15 8.50
C VAL A 149 -11.58 -19.98 9.50
N ALA A 150 -12.00 -20.25 10.74
CA ALA A 150 -11.93 -19.22 11.78
C ALA A 150 -10.48 -18.73 11.95
N ASN A 151 -10.26 -17.41 11.91
CA ASN A 151 -8.96 -16.75 12.15
C ASN A 151 -7.87 -17.05 11.11
N ASP A 152 -8.15 -16.84 9.82
CA ASP A 152 -7.24 -17.25 8.73
C ASP A 152 -6.69 -16.08 7.89
N SER A 153 -7.12 -14.83 8.14
CA SER A 153 -6.52 -13.68 7.47
C SER A 153 -6.81 -12.36 8.20
N SER A 154 -5.93 -11.38 8.03
CA SER A 154 -6.12 -10.00 8.49
C SER A 154 -6.41 -9.01 7.34
N GLY A 155 -6.80 -7.77 7.70
CA GLY A 155 -6.96 -6.70 6.72
C GLY A 155 -5.61 -6.28 6.13
N PHE A 156 -4.57 -6.39 6.94
CA PHE A 156 -3.20 -6.04 6.58
C PHE A 156 -2.66 -6.96 5.48
N GLU A 157 -2.73 -8.28 5.68
CA GLU A 157 -2.31 -9.27 4.69
C GLU A 157 -3.00 -9.03 3.35
N HIS A 158 -4.33 -8.95 3.35
CA HIS A 158 -5.09 -8.82 2.11
C HIS A 158 -4.75 -7.55 1.32
N VAL A 159 -4.50 -6.42 1.98
CA VAL A 159 -4.28 -5.13 1.30
C VAL A 159 -2.81 -4.91 0.96
N PHE A 160 -1.90 -5.22 1.90
CA PHE A 160 -0.50 -4.84 1.80
C PHE A 160 0.41 -5.95 1.28
N ILE A 161 0.07 -7.21 1.52
CA ILE A 161 0.89 -8.36 1.14
C ILE A 161 0.34 -8.98 -0.14
N GLY A 162 -0.95 -9.31 -0.13
CA GLY A 162 -1.60 -10.10 -1.17
C GLY A 162 -1.60 -11.58 -0.86
N GLU A 163 -2.43 -12.32 -1.59
CA GLU A 163 -2.65 -13.75 -1.42
C GLU A 163 -2.84 -14.42 -2.78
N VAL A 164 -2.38 -15.65 -2.94
CA VAL A 164 -2.72 -16.50 -4.09
C VAL A 164 -3.93 -17.34 -3.71
N LYS A 165 -5.06 -17.11 -4.38
CA LYS A 165 -6.29 -17.86 -4.19
C LYS A 165 -6.77 -18.43 -5.51
N GLU A 166 -7.01 -19.74 -5.56
CA GLU A 166 -7.49 -20.45 -6.76
C GLU A 166 -6.61 -20.18 -8.02
N GLY A 167 -5.28 -20.15 -7.85
CA GLY A 167 -4.34 -19.86 -8.94
C GLY A 167 -4.42 -18.42 -9.45
N LYS A 168 -4.80 -17.47 -8.58
CA LYS A 168 -4.85 -16.04 -8.91
C LYS A 168 -4.35 -15.20 -7.77
N VAL A 169 -3.56 -14.19 -8.09
CA VAL A 169 -3.14 -13.16 -7.12
C VAL A 169 -4.33 -12.24 -6.82
N SER A 170 -4.67 -12.13 -5.54
CA SER A 170 -5.67 -11.22 -4.97
C SER A 170 -4.99 -10.25 -4.01
N GLY A 171 -5.46 -9.00 -3.94
CA GLY A 171 -4.78 -7.97 -3.15
C GLY A 171 -3.50 -7.48 -3.84
N PHE A 172 -2.39 -7.38 -3.11
CA PHE A 172 -1.05 -7.01 -3.61
C PHE A 172 -1.02 -5.70 -4.41
N HIS A 173 -1.16 -4.57 -3.71
CA HIS A 173 -1.12 -3.23 -4.31
C HIS A 173 -0.03 -2.32 -3.72
N ASN A 174 0.75 -2.82 -2.78
CA ASN A 174 1.77 -2.04 -2.08
C ASN A 174 3.09 -2.04 -2.86
N TRP A 175 3.60 -0.85 -3.21
CA TRP A 175 4.82 -0.73 -4.01
C TRP A 175 6.08 -1.20 -3.27
N ILE A 176 6.12 -1.13 -1.93
CA ILE A 176 7.24 -1.64 -1.13
C ILE A 176 7.29 -3.17 -1.25
N GLN A 177 6.15 -3.84 -1.06
CA GLN A 177 6.04 -5.28 -1.28
C GLN A 177 6.43 -5.66 -2.71
N MET A 178 5.96 -4.92 -3.72
CA MET A 178 6.32 -5.19 -5.12
C MET A 178 7.83 -5.12 -5.33
N TYR A 179 8.47 -4.07 -4.81
CA TYR A 179 9.93 -3.91 -4.88
C TYR A 179 10.68 -5.07 -4.20
N LEU A 180 10.25 -5.49 -3.02
CA LEU A 180 10.90 -6.57 -2.28
C LEU A 180 10.75 -7.92 -3.00
N GLU A 181 9.56 -8.23 -3.49
CA GLU A 181 9.27 -9.46 -4.24
C GLU A 181 9.99 -9.51 -5.61
N GLU A 182 10.06 -8.38 -6.32
CA GLU A 182 10.80 -8.29 -7.59
C GLU A 182 12.31 -8.46 -7.36
N LYS A 183 12.83 -7.84 -6.30
CA LYS A 183 14.24 -8.00 -5.88
C LYS A 183 14.56 -9.44 -5.45
N ALA A 184 13.59 -10.15 -4.89
CA ALA A 184 13.70 -11.56 -4.54
C ALA A 184 13.55 -12.51 -5.74
N GLY A 185 13.16 -11.99 -6.92
CA GLY A 185 12.92 -12.77 -8.13
C GLY A 185 11.61 -13.56 -8.12
N ARG A 186 10.66 -13.20 -7.24
CA ARG A 186 9.35 -13.86 -7.10
C ARG A 186 8.23 -13.10 -7.80
N LEU A 187 8.47 -11.83 -8.15
CA LEU A 187 7.56 -11.00 -8.94
C LEU A 187 8.17 -10.70 -10.31
N ASP A 188 7.36 -10.86 -11.34
CA ASP A 188 7.69 -10.59 -12.74
C ASP A 188 6.76 -9.48 -13.28
N TYR A 189 7.32 -8.30 -13.57
CA TYR A 189 6.57 -7.16 -14.09
C TYR A 189 6.23 -7.36 -15.57
N LEU A 190 4.95 -7.26 -15.93
CA LEU A 190 4.47 -7.57 -17.29
C LEU A 190 4.05 -6.33 -18.09
N GLY A 191 4.37 -5.12 -17.62
CA GLY A 191 4.05 -3.86 -18.28
C GLY A 191 2.88 -3.09 -17.67
N TYR A 192 2.81 -1.80 -17.99
CA TYR A 192 1.71 -0.93 -17.57
C TYR A 192 0.47 -1.10 -18.45
N ILE A 193 -0.70 -0.79 -17.89
CA ILE A 193 -1.97 -0.84 -18.59
C ILE A 193 -2.32 0.56 -19.08
N LYS A 194 -2.47 0.69 -20.41
CA LYS A 194 -2.83 1.98 -21.03
C LYS A 194 -4.19 2.46 -20.52
N PRO A 195 -4.31 3.73 -20.05
CA PRO A 195 -5.58 4.27 -19.58
C PRO A 195 -6.67 4.17 -20.66
N LYS A 196 -7.86 3.70 -20.28
CA LYS A 196 -9.03 3.71 -21.16
C LYS A 196 -9.69 5.10 -21.10
N GLN A 197 -9.52 5.95 -22.12
CA GLN A 197 -10.42 7.08 -22.35
C GLN A 197 -10.90 7.15 -23.80
N ARG A 198 -12.23 7.18 -23.98
CA ARG A 198 -12.86 7.46 -25.26
C ARG A 198 -12.62 8.94 -25.62
N GLY A 199 -11.87 9.19 -26.70
CA GLY A 199 -11.85 10.49 -27.38
C GLY A 199 -10.84 11.52 -26.89
N ARG A 200 -9.85 11.14 -26.07
CA ARG A 200 -8.67 11.99 -25.78
C ARG A 200 -7.40 11.22 -26.12
N SER A 201 -6.42 11.90 -26.71
CA SER A 201 -5.07 11.36 -26.84
C SER A 201 -4.55 11.13 -25.42
N THR A 202 -4.36 9.87 -25.06
CA THR A 202 -3.67 9.51 -23.82
C THR A 202 -2.19 9.73 -24.06
N LEU A 203 -1.59 10.64 -23.30
CA LEU A 203 -0.15 10.57 -23.09
C LEU A 203 0.12 9.23 -22.41
N ASP A 204 1.11 8.49 -22.91
CA ASP A 204 1.61 7.34 -22.18
C ASP A 204 2.11 7.84 -20.81
N PRO A 205 1.90 7.07 -19.72
CA PRO A 205 2.36 7.44 -18.40
C PRO A 205 3.89 7.58 -18.42
N ASP A 206 4.37 8.50 -17.61
CA ASP A 206 5.79 8.75 -17.43
C ASP A 206 6.31 8.12 -16.13
N GLU A 207 7.64 7.99 -16.04
CA GLU A 207 8.30 7.34 -14.89
C GLU A 207 8.25 8.16 -13.59
N TYR A 208 7.71 9.38 -13.65
CA TYR A 208 7.49 10.23 -12.48
C TYR A 208 6.03 10.21 -12.00
N GLU A 209 5.14 9.49 -12.70
CA GLU A 209 3.79 9.22 -12.20
C GLU A 209 3.85 8.41 -10.89
N GLN A 210 3.12 8.90 -9.88
CA GLN A 210 3.04 8.24 -8.58
C GLN A 210 1.78 7.37 -8.43
N LEU A 211 1.05 7.16 -9.54
CA LEU A 211 -0.07 6.23 -9.64
C LEU A 211 -0.13 5.65 -11.06
N VAL A 212 0.23 4.38 -11.20
CA VAL A 212 0.22 3.67 -12.49
C VAL A 212 -0.56 2.37 -12.33
N THR A 213 -1.35 2.01 -13.35
CA THR A 213 -1.97 0.68 -13.41
C THR A 213 -0.99 -0.27 -14.06
N ILE A 214 -0.61 -1.35 -13.38
CA ILE A 214 0.36 -2.33 -13.87
C ILE A 214 -0.23 -3.75 -13.88
N GLN A 215 0.42 -4.64 -14.64
CA GLN A 215 0.23 -6.08 -14.53
C GLN A 215 1.54 -6.75 -14.18
N PHE A 216 1.47 -7.80 -13.35
CA PHE A 216 2.62 -8.61 -12.95
C PHE A 216 2.18 -10.06 -12.70
N ALA A 217 3.13 -10.98 -12.69
CA ALA A 217 2.98 -12.32 -12.13
C ALA A 217 3.71 -12.41 -10.78
N TRP A 218 3.17 -13.17 -9.84
CA TRP A 218 3.78 -13.42 -8.54
C TRP A 218 3.69 -14.92 -8.25
N GLU A 219 4.82 -15.55 -7.92
CA GLU A 219 4.92 -17.01 -7.75
C GLU A 219 4.37 -17.80 -8.95
N ASN A 220 4.63 -17.30 -10.16
CA ASN A 220 4.12 -17.81 -11.46
C ASN A 220 2.62 -17.61 -11.71
N GLU A 221 1.88 -16.98 -10.80
CA GLU A 221 0.47 -16.69 -10.98
C GLU A 221 0.26 -15.25 -11.46
N THR A 222 -0.45 -15.08 -12.57
CA THR A 222 -0.70 -13.75 -13.12
C THR A 222 -1.75 -13.01 -12.30
N LYS A 223 -1.44 -11.80 -11.86
CA LYS A 223 -2.42 -10.92 -11.25
C LYS A 223 -3.38 -10.37 -12.31
N PRO A 224 -4.70 -10.57 -12.15
CA PRO A 224 -5.68 -9.94 -13.03
C PRO A 224 -5.59 -8.41 -12.94
N VAL A 225 -5.80 -7.72 -14.07
CA VAL A 225 -5.92 -6.26 -14.07
C VAL A 225 -7.17 -5.86 -13.29
N SER A 226 -6.98 -5.45 -12.04
CA SER A 226 -8.05 -4.90 -11.21
C SER A 226 -8.27 -3.44 -11.60
N THR A 227 -9.38 -3.16 -12.28
CA THR A 227 -9.84 -1.78 -12.46
C THR A 227 -10.52 -1.36 -11.15
N ARG A 228 -9.88 -0.52 -10.33
CA ARG A 228 -10.55 0.20 -9.24
C ARG A 228 -10.26 1.67 -9.37
#